data_AF-A0AAV9GL26-F1
#
_entry.id   AF-A0AAV9GL26-F1
#
_cell.length_a   1.000
_cell.length_b   1.000
_cell.length_c   1.000
_cell.angle_alpha   90.00
_cell.angle_beta   90.00
_cell.angle_gamma   90.00
#
_symmetry.space_group_name_H-M   'P 1'
#
loop_
_entity.id
_entity.type
_entity.pdbx_description
1 polymer ?
#
loop_
_entity_poly.entity_id
_entity_poly.type
_entity_poly.pdbx_seq_one_letter_code
_entity_poly.pdbx_strand_id
1 'polypeptide(L)'
;MDKEPIAPDDLLEQSDRLMAKTLAAFSAIIQAGTGPIEDSASTGAAVFNSMAMEIQMNGLIKVTEDLLALTRQLRELWVVGRLKMVGEGEGETQQLIKGDAARYFETLNVLRRAERLREIAAYSGSIEYSEGPMRGNPMPLGMPGVPGGLVAPAQSGGRV
;
A
#
# COMPACT_ATOMS: atom_id res chain seq x y z
N MET A 1 6.76 -10.06 -15.21
CA MET A 1 5.46 -10.75 -15.02
C MET A 1 4.42 -9.66 -15.06
N ASP A 2 3.99 -9.36 -16.27
CA ASP A 2 3.03 -8.30 -16.55
C ASP A 2 1.67 -8.80 -16.07
N LYS A 3 1.20 -8.23 -14.96
CA LYS A 3 -0.18 -8.45 -14.51
C LYS A 3 -1.04 -7.63 -15.45
N GLU A 4 -1.68 -8.28 -16.42
CA GLU A 4 -2.69 -7.62 -17.23
C GLU A 4 -3.74 -6.97 -16.34
N PRO A 5 -4.22 -5.76 -16.71
CA PRO A 5 -5.26 -5.08 -15.94
C PRO A 5 -6.54 -5.91 -16.02
N ILE A 6 -7.02 -6.35 -14.85
CA ILE A 6 -8.30 -7.06 -14.72
C ILE A 6 -9.40 -6.12 -15.20
N ALA A 7 -10.06 -6.47 -16.30
CA ALA A 7 -11.17 -5.70 -16.84
C ALA A 7 -12.38 -5.78 -15.89
N PRO A 8 -13.20 -4.72 -15.78
CA PRO A 8 -14.38 -4.74 -14.90
C PRO A 8 -15.40 -5.83 -15.29
N ASP A 9 -15.51 -6.17 -16.57
CA ASP A 9 -16.36 -7.27 -17.06
C ASP A 9 -15.87 -8.64 -16.56
N ASP A 10 -14.56 -8.82 -16.36
CA ASP A 10 -13.96 -10.05 -15.84
C ASP A 10 -14.34 -10.30 -14.38
N LEU A 11 -14.49 -9.25 -13.57
CA LEU A 11 -14.90 -9.37 -12.16
C LEU A 11 -16.36 -9.79 -12.01
N LEU A 12 -17.24 -9.25 -12.85
CA LEU A 12 -18.66 -9.63 -12.84
C LEU A 12 -18.82 -11.08 -13.30
N GLU A 13 -18.17 -11.47 -14.40
CA GLU A 13 -18.15 -12.85 -14.87
C GLU A 13 -17.57 -13.81 -13.83
N GLN A 14 -16.48 -13.41 -13.15
CA GLN A 14 -15.90 -14.18 -12.07
C GLN A 14 -16.85 -14.30 -10.87
N SER A 15 -17.59 -13.24 -10.54
CA SER A 15 -18.59 -13.27 -9.45
C SER A 15 -19.75 -14.22 -9.77
N ASP A 16 -20.29 -14.17 -11.00
CA ASP A 16 -21.37 -15.03 -11.45
C ASP A 16 -20.92 -16.49 -11.50
N ARG A 17 -19.70 -16.73 -11.97
CA ARG A 17 -19.07 -18.06 -11.96
C ARG A 17 -18.91 -18.59 -10.55
N LEU A 18 -18.49 -17.77 -9.58
CA LEU A 18 -18.35 -18.19 -8.19
C LEU A 18 -19.71 -18.46 -7.55
N MET A 19 -20.74 -17.64 -7.80
CA MET A 19 -22.10 -17.91 -7.33
C MET A 19 -22.65 -19.24 -7.88
N ALA A 20 -22.47 -19.49 -9.18
CA ALA A 20 -22.87 -20.75 -9.79
C ALA A 20 -22.14 -21.95 -9.17
N LYS A 21 -20.84 -21.83 -8.90
CA LYS A 21 -20.06 -22.87 -8.21
C LYS A 21 -20.54 -23.11 -6.77
N THR A 22 -20.88 -22.06 -6.02
CA THR A 22 -21.40 -22.20 -4.65
C THR A 22 -22.71 -22.97 -4.65
N LEU A 23 -23.64 -22.60 -5.54
CA LEU A 23 -24.93 -23.28 -5.67
C LEU A 23 -24.76 -24.74 -6.12
N ALA A 24 -23.85 -25.00 -7.07
CA ALA A 24 -23.54 -26.36 -7.53
C ALA A 24 -22.95 -27.22 -6.40
N ALA A 25 -21.99 -26.68 -5.63
CA ALA A 25 -21.40 -27.38 -4.49
C ALA A 25 -22.45 -27.68 -3.41
N PHE A 26 -23.31 -26.72 -3.10
CA PHE A 26 -24.40 -26.92 -2.13
C PHE A 26 -25.41 -27.98 -2.60
N SER A 27 -25.80 -27.95 -3.88
CA SER A 27 -26.67 -28.97 -4.46
C SER A 27 -26.02 -30.35 -4.43
N ALA A 28 -24.71 -30.46 -4.72
CA ALA A 28 -23.97 -31.72 -4.67
C ALA A 28 -23.92 -32.32 -3.26
N ILE A 29 -23.76 -31.48 -2.22
CA ILE A 29 -23.81 -31.93 -0.82
C ILE A 29 -25.20 -32.47 -0.47
N ILE A 30 -26.26 -31.77 -0.87
CA ILE A 30 -27.64 -32.23 -0.64
C ILE A 30 -27.86 -33.57 -1.35
N GLN A 31 -27.48 -33.70 -2.62
CA GLN A 31 -27.64 -34.94 -3.37
C GLN A 31 -26.86 -36.11 -2.75
N ALA A 32 -25.64 -35.86 -2.26
CA ALA A 32 -24.85 -36.87 -1.55
C ALA A 32 -25.54 -37.32 -0.24
N GLY A 33 -26.11 -36.38 0.51
CA GLY A 33 -26.80 -36.66 1.78
C GLY A 33 -28.20 -37.25 1.64
N THR A 34 -28.90 -36.99 0.54
CA THR A 34 -30.24 -37.53 0.26
C THR A 34 -30.22 -38.74 -0.68
N GLY A 35 -29.04 -39.26 -1.01
CA GLY A 35 -28.91 -40.42 -1.89
C GLY A 35 -29.70 -41.62 -1.34
N PRO A 36 -30.45 -42.36 -2.18
CA PRO A 36 -31.21 -43.52 -1.72
C PRO A 36 -30.26 -44.55 -1.12
N ILE A 37 -30.56 -44.98 0.10
CA ILE A 37 -29.85 -46.08 0.76
C ILE A 37 -30.45 -47.36 0.14
N GLU A 38 -29.71 -48.01 -0.75
CA GLU A 38 -30.12 -49.32 -1.28
C GLU A 38 -30.15 -50.36 -0.14
N ASP A 39 -31.11 -51.27 -0.18
CA ASP A 39 -31.31 -52.33 0.84
C ASP A 39 -30.10 -53.31 0.94
N SER A 40 -29.17 -53.22 -0.02
CA SER A 40 -27.88 -53.93 -0.05
C SER A 40 -26.69 -53.02 0.26
N ALA A 41 -26.88 -51.92 0.99
CA ALA A 41 -25.82 -50.96 1.33
C ALA A 41 -24.65 -51.65 2.05
N SER A 42 -23.62 -51.99 1.27
CA SER A 42 -22.34 -52.50 1.76
C SER A 42 -21.59 -51.40 2.50
N THR A 43 -20.77 -51.76 3.50
CA THR A 43 -19.84 -50.84 4.18
C THR A 43 -19.03 -50.01 3.17
N GLY A 44 -18.68 -50.58 2.01
CA GLY A 44 -17.98 -49.85 0.94
C GLY A 44 -18.80 -48.71 0.32
N ALA A 45 -20.11 -48.86 0.19
CA ALA A 45 -21.00 -47.80 -0.32
C ALA A 45 -21.15 -46.65 0.68
N ALA A 46 -21.22 -46.96 1.98
CA ALA A 46 -21.26 -45.97 3.03
C ALA A 46 -19.95 -45.14 3.10
N VAL A 47 -18.79 -45.81 2.98
CA VAL A 47 -17.47 -45.14 2.93
C VAL A 47 -17.32 -44.28 1.67
N PHE A 48 -17.81 -44.74 0.52
CA PHE A 48 -17.80 -43.95 -0.70
C PHE A 48 -18.65 -42.68 -0.56
N ASN A 49 -19.84 -42.80 0.02
CA ASN A 49 -20.71 -41.65 0.26
C ASN A 49 -20.06 -40.65 1.23
N SER A 50 -19.47 -41.12 2.35
CA SER A 50 -18.77 -40.22 3.29
C SER A 50 -17.59 -39.50 2.63
N MET A 51 -16.80 -40.19 1.81
CA MET A 51 -15.68 -39.57 1.07
C MET A 51 -16.18 -38.55 0.04
N ALA A 52 -17.26 -38.87 -0.68
CA ALA A 52 -17.88 -37.94 -1.62
C ALA A 52 -18.36 -36.67 -0.88
N MET A 53 -19.00 -36.83 0.28
CA MET A 53 -19.46 -35.71 1.11
C MET A 53 -18.30 -34.82 1.58
N GLU A 54 -17.19 -35.40 2.02
CA GLU A 54 -15.97 -34.66 2.42
C GLU A 54 -15.36 -33.87 1.26
N ILE A 55 -15.29 -34.47 0.06
CA ILE A 55 -14.77 -33.79 -1.14
C ILE A 55 -15.66 -32.60 -1.51
N GLN A 56 -16.99 -32.78 -1.49
CA GLN A 56 -17.92 -31.70 -1.81
C GLN A 56 -17.86 -30.58 -0.77
N MET A 57 -17.69 -30.91 0.52
CA MET A 57 -17.52 -29.92 1.58
C MET A 57 -16.24 -29.10 1.43
N ASN A 58 -15.11 -29.76 1.13
CA ASN A 58 -13.85 -29.07 0.84
C ASN A 58 -13.96 -28.20 -0.43
N GLY A 59 -14.70 -28.67 -1.43
CA GLY A 59 -15.06 -27.89 -2.61
C GLY A 59 -15.81 -26.61 -2.25
N LEU A 60 -16.80 -26.68 -1.35
CA LEU A 60 -17.54 -25.52 -0.88
C LEU A 60 -16.64 -24.52 -0.14
N ILE A 61 -15.79 -25.00 0.78
CA ILE A 61 -14.83 -24.16 1.51
C ILE A 61 -13.96 -23.38 0.53
N LYS A 62 -13.40 -24.06 -0.47
CA LYS A 62 -12.57 -23.42 -1.50
C LYS A 62 -13.33 -22.34 -2.27
N VAL A 63 -14.59 -22.58 -2.64
CA VAL A 63 -15.39 -21.57 -3.34
C VAL A 63 -15.65 -20.35 -2.44
N THR A 64 -15.85 -20.56 -1.12
CA THR A 64 -15.98 -19.44 -0.18
C THR A 64 -14.68 -18.64 0.01
N GLU A 65 -13.52 -19.31 0.00
CA GLU A 65 -12.21 -18.65 0.01
C GLU A 65 -11.99 -17.83 -1.26
N ASP A 66 -12.36 -18.37 -2.42
CA ASP A 66 -12.30 -17.67 -3.71
C ASP A 66 -13.21 -16.42 -3.70
N LEU A 67 -14.40 -16.51 -3.09
CA LEU A 67 -15.30 -15.37 -2.94
C LEU A 67 -14.70 -14.30 -2.01
N LEU A 68 -14.09 -14.70 -0.90
CA LEU A 68 -13.40 -13.75 -0.01
C LEU A 68 -12.24 -13.06 -0.73
N ALA A 69 -11.47 -13.80 -1.54
CA ALA A 69 -10.40 -13.26 -2.36
C ALA A 69 -10.92 -12.23 -3.37
N LEU A 70 -12.04 -12.51 -4.06
CA LEU A 70 -12.69 -11.56 -4.96
C LEU A 70 -13.09 -10.27 -4.21
N THR A 71 -13.69 -10.39 -3.02
CA THR A 71 -14.07 -9.18 -2.26
C THR A 71 -12.85 -8.36 -1.82
N ARG A 72 -11.72 -9.02 -1.57
CA ARG A 72 -10.45 -8.34 -1.28
C ARG A 72 -9.94 -7.62 -2.52
N GLN A 73 -9.93 -8.26 -3.68
CA GLN A 73 -9.56 -7.62 -4.94
C GLN A 73 -10.45 -6.42 -5.25
N LEU A 74 -11.77 -6.54 -5.04
CA LEU A 74 -12.69 -5.43 -5.19
C LEU A 74 -12.34 -4.27 -4.26
N ARG A 75 -12.11 -4.54 -2.97
CA ARG A 75 -11.66 -3.51 -2.01
C ARG A 75 -10.32 -2.88 -2.40
N GLU A 76 -9.38 -3.67 -2.92
CA GLU A 76 -8.09 -3.16 -3.43
C GLU A 76 -8.31 -2.22 -4.60
N LEU A 77 -9.21 -2.53 -5.54
CA LEU A 77 -9.61 -1.63 -6.63
C LEU A 77 -10.25 -0.33 -6.12
N TRP A 78 -11.06 -0.40 -5.05
CA TRP A 78 -11.65 0.78 -4.43
C TRP A 78 -10.61 1.66 -3.70
N VAL A 79 -9.62 1.07 -3.03
CA VAL A 79 -8.58 1.79 -2.28
C VAL A 79 -7.54 2.42 -3.22
N VAL A 80 -7.20 1.73 -4.30
CA VAL A 80 -6.26 2.26 -5.32
C VAL A 80 -6.95 3.29 -6.23
N GLY A 81 -8.27 3.25 -6.35
CA GLY A 81 -9.02 4.00 -7.36
C GLY A 81 -8.75 3.44 -8.76
N ARG A 82 -9.41 3.98 -9.81
CA ARG A 82 -9.15 3.61 -11.22
C ARG A 82 -7.63 3.52 -11.41
N LEU A 83 -7.13 2.35 -11.79
CA LEU A 83 -5.72 2.13 -12.14
C LEU A 83 -5.35 3.18 -13.20
N LYS A 84 -4.80 4.32 -12.78
CA LYS A 84 -4.11 5.21 -13.70
C LYS A 84 -2.91 4.42 -14.19
N MET A 85 -2.71 4.37 -15.51
CA MET A 85 -1.62 3.63 -16.13
C MET A 85 -0.29 4.06 -15.48
N VAL A 86 0.67 3.14 -15.36
CA VAL A 86 2.04 3.48 -14.92
C VAL A 86 2.55 4.61 -15.83
N GLY A 87 2.80 5.79 -15.24
CA GLY A 87 3.17 7.02 -15.95
C GLY A 87 2.05 8.05 -16.20
N GLU A 88 0.77 7.74 -15.99
CA GLU A 88 -0.33 8.71 -16.11
C GLU A 88 -0.70 9.26 -14.73
N GLY A 89 -0.36 10.51 -14.44
CA GLY A 89 -0.71 11.17 -13.17
C GLY A 89 0.21 10.89 -11.99
N GLU A 90 1.29 10.12 -12.14
CA GLU A 90 2.37 10.03 -11.15
C GLU A 90 3.03 11.40 -10.92
N GLY A 91 3.23 12.17 -12.00
CA GLY A 91 3.75 13.53 -11.92
C GLY A 91 2.83 14.46 -11.14
N GLU A 92 1.52 14.41 -11.38
CA GLU A 92 0.54 15.26 -10.67
C GLU A 92 0.40 14.84 -9.21
N THR A 93 0.29 13.54 -8.94
CA THR A 93 0.16 13.03 -7.56
C THR A 93 1.41 13.33 -6.76
N GLN A 94 2.60 13.18 -7.35
CA GLN A 94 3.85 13.50 -6.69
C GLN A 94 4.08 15.01 -6.53
N GLN A 95 3.54 15.84 -7.44
CA GLN A 95 3.49 17.29 -7.27
C GLN A 95 2.53 17.70 -6.14
N LEU A 96 1.35 17.07 -6.03
CA LEU A 96 0.40 17.30 -4.94
C LEU A 96 1.00 16.89 -3.60
N ILE A 97 1.58 15.69 -3.52
CA ILE A 97 2.25 15.21 -2.30
C ILE A 97 3.42 16.12 -1.91
N LYS A 98 4.25 16.56 -2.88
CA LYS A 98 5.33 17.52 -2.61
C LYS A 98 4.80 18.88 -2.16
N GLY A 99 3.70 19.36 -2.75
CA GLY A 99 3.06 20.61 -2.39
C GLY A 99 2.48 20.58 -0.98
N ASP A 100 1.82 19.49 -0.61
CA ASP A 100 1.28 19.31 0.74
C ASP A 100 2.38 19.14 1.77
N ALA A 101 3.43 18.36 1.46
CA ALA A 101 4.62 18.26 2.30
C ALA A 101 5.25 19.65 2.54
N ALA A 102 5.39 20.47 1.49
CA ALA A 102 5.91 21.84 1.61
C ALA A 102 5.05 22.71 2.54
N ARG A 103 3.71 22.63 2.44
CA ARG A 103 2.80 23.36 3.36
C ARG A 103 2.95 22.91 4.81
N TYR A 104 3.09 21.60 5.05
CA TYR A 104 3.33 21.08 6.40
C TYR A 104 4.68 21.54 6.94
N PHE A 105 5.73 21.52 6.12
CA PHE A 105 7.04 22.06 6.52
C PHE A 105 6.98 23.54 6.87
N GLU A 106 6.27 24.34 6.08
CA GLU A 106 6.08 25.76 6.37
C GLU A 106 5.35 25.98 7.69
N THR A 107 4.25 25.25 7.90
CA THR A 107 3.47 25.30 9.15
C THR A 107 4.32 24.90 10.36
N LEU A 108 5.08 23.80 10.25
CA LEU A 108 6.00 23.35 11.30
C LEU A 108 7.13 24.36 11.54
N ASN A 109 7.61 25.05 10.51
CA ASN A 109 8.63 26.08 10.65
C ASN A 109 8.08 27.34 11.33
N VAL A 110 6.81 27.70 11.14
CA VAL A 110 6.16 28.77 11.90
C VAL A 110 6.05 28.38 13.38
N LEU A 111 5.57 27.16 13.67
CA LEU A 111 5.45 26.67 15.05
C LEU A 111 6.82 26.57 15.74
N ARG A 112 7.83 26.04 15.04
CA ARG A 112 9.22 25.96 15.54
C ARG A 112 9.82 27.35 15.79
N ARG A 113 9.49 28.36 14.97
CA ARG A 113 9.94 29.74 15.21
C ARG A 113 9.25 30.35 16.43
N ALA A 114 7.95 30.14 16.58
CA ALA A 114 7.19 30.63 17.73
C ALA A 114 7.74 30.04 19.05
N GLU A 115 8.04 28.75 19.09
CA GLU A 115 8.57 28.11 20.29
C GLU A 115 9.98 28.59 20.61
N ARG A 116 10.86 28.74 19.61
CA ARG A 116 12.20 29.31 19.83
C ARG A 116 12.14 30.74 20.36
N LEU A 117 11.26 31.58 19.84
CA LEU A 117 11.08 32.94 20.36
C LEU A 117 10.59 32.95 21.80
N ARG A 118 9.74 32.00 22.17
CA ARG A 118 9.28 31.81 23.55
C ARG A 118 10.40 31.37 24.49
N GLU A 119 11.26 30.46 24.04
CA GLU A 119 12.45 30.03 24.78
C GLU A 119 13.45 31.18 24.94
N ILE A 120 13.66 32.00 23.91
CA ILE A 120 14.51 33.20 23.95
C ILE A 120 13.96 34.24 24.93
N ALA A 121 12.64 34.47 24.92
CA ALA A 121 11.99 35.39 25.86
C ALA A 121 12.08 34.90 27.32
N ALA A 122 12.13 33.58 27.55
CA ALA A 122 12.37 32.99 28.86
C ALA A 122 13.84 33.12 29.31
N TYR A 123 14.80 33.18 28.38
CA TYR A 123 16.22 33.44 28.62
C TYR A 123 16.56 34.92 28.36
N SER A 124 16.10 35.83 29.21
CA SER A 124 16.43 37.26 29.09
C SER A 124 17.92 37.53 29.40
N GLY A 125 18.78 37.39 28.41
CA GLY A 125 20.21 37.67 28.52
C GLY A 125 20.90 37.73 27.16
N SER A 126 20.77 38.86 26.47
CA SER A 126 21.59 39.34 25.34
C SER A 126 22.10 38.28 24.36
N ILE A 127 21.28 37.88 23.39
CA ILE A 127 21.78 37.22 22.16
C ILE A 127 21.10 37.87 20.96
N GLU A 128 21.91 38.44 20.06
CA GLU A 128 21.51 38.96 18.76
C GLU A 128 21.59 37.83 17.73
N TYR A 129 20.48 37.53 17.05
CA TYR A 129 20.39 36.42 16.10
C TYR A 129 20.67 36.89 14.67
N SER A 130 21.59 36.22 13.96
CA SER A 130 21.72 36.31 12.50
C SER A 130 21.43 34.94 11.87
N GLU A 131 20.45 34.85 10.97
CA GLU A 131 20.18 33.62 10.22
C GLU A 131 21.29 33.40 9.16
N GLY A 132 22.22 32.48 9.44
CA GLY A 132 23.19 32.01 8.45
C GLY A 132 22.58 30.95 7.52
N PRO A 133 22.97 30.87 6.23
CA PRO A 133 22.44 29.88 5.32
C PRO A 133 22.77 28.46 5.82
N MET A 134 21.77 27.58 5.77
CA MET A 134 21.87 26.17 6.18
C MET A 134 23.02 25.49 5.43
N ARG A 135 24.15 25.26 6.12
CA ARG A 135 25.30 24.52 5.59
C ARG A 135 24.84 23.08 5.34
N GLY A 136 24.92 22.65 4.09
CA GLY A 136 24.57 21.31 3.65
C GLY A 136 25.24 20.22 4.49
N ASN A 137 24.53 19.09 4.56
CA ASN A 137 24.78 17.85 5.28
C ASN A 137 26.25 17.63 5.74
N PRO A 138 26.53 17.50 7.05
CA PRO A 138 27.84 17.04 7.50
C PRO A 138 28.03 15.57 7.09
N MET A 139 28.99 15.31 6.21
CA MET A 139 29.48 13.96 5.92
C MET A 139 29.93 13.27 7.23
N PRO A 140 29.75 11.95 7.38
CA PRO A 140 30.09 11.25 8.60
C PRO A 140 31.60 11.26 8.86
N LEU A 141 31.98 11.53 10.11
CA LEU A 141 33.35 11.54 10.60
C LEU A 141 34.02 10.17 10.40
N GLY A 142 35.14 10.16 9.68
CA GLY A 142 36.11 9.07 9.74
C GLY A 142 36.90 8.87 8.45
N MET A 143 38.03 9.55 8.30
CA MET A 143 39.30 9.05 7.73
C MET A 143 40.35 10.19 7.74
N PRO A 144 41.63 9.94 8.09
CA PRO A 144 42.61 10.99 8.32
C PRO A 144 43.37 11.38 7.04
N GLY A 145 43.45 12.70 6.79
CA GLY A 145 44.56 13.35 6.11
C GLY A 145 44.56 13.39 4.58
N VAL A 146 44.23 14.56 4.00
CA VAL A 146 44.93 15.10 2.82
C VAL A 146 44.92 16.64 2.92
N PRO A 147 46.07 17.33 2.94
CA PRO A 147 46.11 18.79 2.90
C PRO A 147 46.11 19.26 1.44
N GLY A 148 45.29 20.26 1.11
CA GLY A 148 45.41 20.90 -0.20
C GLY A 148 44.34 21.93 -0.51
N GLY A 149 44.77 23.18 -0.73
CA GLY A 149 44.06 24.13 -1.60
C GLY A 149 43.65 25.45 -0.96
N LEU A 150 44.63 26.34 -0.74
CA LEU A 150 44.42 27.79 -0.68
C LEU A 150 43.80 28.26 -2.01
N VAL A 151 42.69 28.99 -1.96
CA VAL A 151 42.32 29.97 -3.01
C VAL A 151 41.78 31.23 -2.34
N ALA A 152 42.53 32.32 -2.47
CA ALA A 152 42.19 33.67 -2.01
C ALA A 152 41.09 34.31 -2.89
N PRO A 153 40.33 35.31 -2.39
CA PRO A 153 39.34 36.02 -3.18
C PRO A 153 39.97 37.12 -4.04
N ALA A 154 39.71 37.09 -5.35
CA ALA A 154 39.96 38.23 -6.24
C ALA A 154 38.76 39.18 -6.20
N GLN A 155 38.93 40.37 -5.61
CA GLN A 155 38.04 41.51 -5.86
C GLN A 155 38.71 42.41 -6.90
N SER A 156 38.04 42.61 -8.05
CA SER A 156 38.42 43.61 -9.04
C SER A 156 37.21 44.45 -9.45
N GLY A 157 37.28 45.76 -9.14
CA GLY A 157 36.65 46.90 -9.85
C GLY A 157 35.12 46.98 -9.88
N GLY A 158 34.48 48.14 -9.75
CA GLY A 158 34.97 49.51 -9.69
C GLY A 158 33.82 50.49 -9.96
N ARG A 159 33.95 51.68 -9.33
CA ARG A 159 33.58 53.05 -9.73
C ARG A 159 32.27 53.27 -10.50
N VAL A 160 31.43 54.19 -10.01
CA VAL A 160 31.54 55.66 -10.23
C VAL A 160 31.12 56.38 -8.95
#